data_AF-A0A849Z8S7-F1
#
_entry.id   AF-A0A849Z8S7-F1
#
_cell.length_a   1.000
_cell.length_b   1.000
_cell.length_c   1.000
_cell.angle_alpha   90.00
_cell.angle_beta   90.00
_cell.angle_gamma   90.00
#
_symmetry.space_group_name_H-M   'P 1'
#
loop_
_entity.id
_entity.type
_entity.pdbx_description
1 polymer ?
#
loop_
_entity_poly.entity_id
_entity_poly.type
_entity_poly.pdbx_seq_one_letter_code
_entity_poly.pdbx_strand_id
1 'polypeptide(L)'
;MPKLPVFARRALCAVSVFGGGLFLTYGCGTDAVGVDACRQIEEARCDAAPACTGDQFTFGIRTEEQVRNCKALYRDQCLHGIENAGGSDEDEVDEPSDGNVDKCIKAIKATANCKRKQPDVNGDTVTTMADCPDVAVVSGWSDKTPCETLNSVEKLDACKFVAKKADNDDDGDTTATATATTTTGSGGAGGSGGGGG
;
A
#
# COMPACT_ATOMS: atom_id res chain seq x y z
N MET A 1 47.75 19.87 -2.26
CA MET A 1 46.80 18.89 -2.84
C MET A 1 47.53 18.08 -3.90
N PRO A 2 48.03 16.88 -3.58
CA PRO A 2 48.79 16.07 -4.53
C PRO A 2 47.87 15.33 -5.52
N LYS A 3 48.23 15.39 -6.81
CA LYS A 3 47.58 14.67 -7.92
C LYS A 3 48.19 13.28 -8.02
N LEU A 4 47.37 12.23 -8.05
CA LEU A 4 47.82 10.87 -8.35
C LEU A 4 47.56 10.51 -9.82
N PRO A 5 48.51 9.81 -10.47
CA PRO A 5 48.50 9.55 -11.91
C PRO A 5 47.68 8.31 -12.31
N VAL A 6 47.09 8.41 -13.49
CA VAL A 6 46.36 7.37 -14.22
C VAL A 6 47.37 6.44 -14.92
N PHE A 7 47.46 5.21 -14.43
CA PHE A 7 48.01 4.03 -15.13
C PHE A 7 47.09 2.86 -14.78
N ALA A 8 46.79 1.84 -15.57
CA ALA A 8 46.87 1.50 -16.99
C ALA A 8 46.35 0.04 -17.08
N ARG A 9 45.81 -0.36 -18.25
CA ARG A 9 45.61 -1.76 -18.74
C ARG A 9 44.41 -2.54 -18.16
N ARG A 10 43.34 -2.81 -18.93
CA ARG A 10 43.13 -3.77 -20.05
C ARG A 10 43.40 -5.25 -19.69
N ALA A 11 42.35 -6.09 -19.70
CA ALA A 11 42.42 -7.51 -20.11
C ALA A 11 41.01 -8.08 -20.41
N LEU A 12 40.92 -8.81 -21.52
CA LEU A 12 39.76 -9.54 -22.06
C LEU A 12 39.33 -10.74 -21.18
N CYS A 13 38.03 -11.08 -21.23
CA CYS A 13 37.47 -12.44 -21.32
C CYS A 13 36.01 -12.27 -21.81
N ALA A 14 35.64 -12.49 -23.06
CA ALA A 14 35.56 -13.75 -23.82
C ALA A 14 34.56 -14.76 -23.21
N VAL A 15 33.38 -14.81 -23.85
CA VAL A 15 32.53 -15.98 -24.17
C VAL A 15 32.13 -16.92 -23.02
N SER A 16 30.84 -16.96 -22.71
CA SER A 16 30.17 -18.21 -22.31
C SER A 16 28.80 -18.31 -22.97
N VAL A 17 28.64 -19.45 -23.64
CA VAL A 17 27.62 -19.89 -24.57
C VAL A 17 26.32 -20.25 -23.85
N PHE A 18 25.20 -20.01 -24.55
CA PHE A 18 23.87 -20.55 -24.30
C PHE A 18 23.88 -22.02 -23.84
N GLY A 19 23.49 -22.27 -22.59
CA GLY A 19 23.02 -23.57 -22.11
C GLY A 19 21.55 -23.45 -21.72
N GLY A 20 20.66 -24.05 -22.51
CA GLY A 20 19.22 -24.13 -22.23
C GLY A 20 18.94 -24.76 -20.86
N GLY A 21 17.85 -24.42 -20.17
CA GLY A 21 16.54 -24.11 -20.73
C GLY A 21 15.57 -25.16 -20.23
N LEU A 22 15.29 -25.13 -18.93
CA LEU A 22 14.09 -25.72 -18.32
C LEU A 22 13.87 -25.10 -16.94
N PHE A 23 13.86 -23.77 -16.85
CA PHE A 23 13.19 -23.12 -15.74
C PHE A 23 11.72 -23.38 -15.97
N LEU A 24 11.20 -24.41 -15.30
CA LEU A 24 9.78 -24.56 -15.04
C LEU A 24 9.32 -23.20 -14.54
N THR A 25 8.64 -22.46 -15.41
CA THR A 25 7.81 -21.32 -15.04
C THR A 25 6.69 -21.90 -14.18
N TYR A 26 7.01 -22.28 -12.94
CA TYR A 26 6.08 -22.16 -11.84
C TYR A 26 5.62 -20.71 -11.94
N GLY A 27 4.44 -20.52 -12.51
CA GLY A 27 3.90 -19.20 -12.72
C GLY A 27 3.94 -18.52 -11.37
N CYS A 28 4.71 -17.44 -11.26
CA CYS A 28 4.61 -16.50 -10.15
C CYS A 28 3.27 -15.74 -10.26
N GLY A 29 2.17 -16.47 -10.46
CA GLY A 29 0.84 -15.96 -10.23
C GLY A 29 0.71 -15.92 -8.72
N THR A 30 0.90 -14.73 -8.15
CA THR A 30 0.33 -14.45 -6.84
C THR A 30 -1.17 -14.60 -7.05
N ASP A 31 -1.84 -15.52 -6.35
CA ASP A 31 -3.30 -15.67 -6.34
C ASP A 31 -3.95 -14.43 -5.70
N ALA A 32 -3.65 -13.26 -6.26
CA ALA A 32 -4.01 -11.94 -5.80
C ALA A 32 -5.42 -11.65 -6.27
N VAL A 33 -6.27 -11.43 -5.29
CA VAL A 33 -7.71 -11.22 -5.43
C VAL A 33 -8.03 -9.75 -5.15
N GLY A 34 -8.97 -9.17 -5.88
CA GLY A 34 -9.38 -7.78 -5.67
C GLY A 34 -8.31 -6.74 -6.00
N VAL A 35 -7.41 -7.00 -6.97
CA VAL A 35 -6.40 -6.04 -7.44
C VAL A 35 -7.05 -4.73 -7.89
N ASP A 36 -8.12 -4.82 -8.68
CA ASP A 36 -8.82 -3.64 -9.17
C ASP A 36 -9.65 -2.96 -8.09
N ALA A 37 -10.21 -3.71 -7.14
CA ALA A 37 -10.85 -3.15 -5.94
C ALA A 37 -9.84 -2.34 -5.10
N CYS A 38 -8.65 -2.90 -4.82
CA CYS A 38 -7.57 -2.21 -4.12
C CYS A 38 -7.23 -0.89 -4.80
N ARG A 39 -7.02 -0.91 -6.14
CA ARG A 39 -6.68 0.29 -6.90
C ARG A 39 -7.72 1.39 -6.75
N GLN A 40 -9.00 1.05 -6.86
CA GLN A 40 -10.08 2.02 -6.76
C GLN A 40 -10.20 2.63 -5.35
N ILE A 41 -10.00 1.81 -4.31
CA ILE A 41 -10.01 2.25 -2.91
C ILE A 41 -8.83 3.18 -2.64
N GLU A 42 -7.61 2.78 -3.03
CA GLU A 42 -6.41 3.59 -2.85
C GLU A 42 -6.44 4.88 -3.69
N GLU A 43 -7.02 4.84 -4.89
CA GLU A 43 -7.26 6.04 -5.67
C GLU A 43 -8.15 7.03 -4.91
N ALA A 44 -9.24 6.55 -4.31
CA ALA A 44 -10.12 7.38 -3.49
C ALA A 44 -9.41 7.92 -2.24
N ARG A 45 -8.51 7.15 -1.61
CA ARG A 45 -7.70 7.62 -0.48
C ARG A 45 -6.71 8.70 -0.90
N CYS A 46 -6.02 8.52 -2.01
CA CYS A 46 -5.11 9.52 -2.58
C CYS A 46 -5.85 10.83 -2.90
N ASP A 47 -7.05 10.75 -3.47
CA ASP A 47 -7.89 11.94 -3.75
C ASP A 47 -8.44 12.60 -2.48
N ALA A 48 -8.66 11.82 -1.41
CA ALA A 48 -9.10 12.33 -0.11
C ALA A 48 -7.95 13.01 0.68
N ALA A 49 -6.71 12.58 0.48
CA ALA A 49 -5.56 12.97 1.30
C ALA A 49 -5.35 14.49 1.48
N PRO A 50 -5.56 15.37 0.46
CA PRO A 50 -5.43 16.82 0.64
C PRO A 50 -6.34 17.42 1.72
N ALA A 51 -7.48 16.78 2.04
CA ALA A 51 -8.37 17.20 3.13
C ALA A 51 -7.69 17.17 4.51
N CYS A 52 -6.64 16.37 4.64
CA CYS A 52 -5.89 16.17 5.87
C CYS A 52 -4.56 16.91 5.90
N THR A 53 -4.36 17.89 5.02
CA THR A 53 -3.15 18.71 5.00
C THR A 53 -2.90 19.37 6.36
N GLY A 54 -1.75 19.08 6.99
CA GLY A 54 -1.37 19.64 8.29
C GLY A 54 -1.73 18.76 9.49
N ASP A 55 -2.44 17.65 9.25
CA ASP A 55 -2.67 16.62 10.26
C ASP A 55 -1.43 15.70 10.40
N GLN A 56 -1.19 15.18 11.60
CA GLN A 56 -0.08 14.27 11.90
C GLN A 56 -0.20 12.90 11.20
N PHE A 57 -1.43 12.52 10.81
CA PHE A 57 -1.72 11.24 10.17
C PHE A 57 -1.74 11.33 8.63
N THR A 58 -1.33 12.46 8.04
CA THR A 58 -1.32 12.62 6.58
C THR A 58 0.05 12.35 5.97
N PHE A 59 0.09 11.75 4.78
CA PHE A 59 1.32 11.48 4.00
C PHE A 59 1.95 12.73 3.37
N GLY A 60 1.61 13.93 3.85
CA GLY A 60 2.10 15.21 3.32
C GLY A 60 1.61 15.52 1.90
N ILE A 61 0.51 14.91 1.45
CA ILE A 61 -0.08 15.12 0.12
C ILE A 61 -0.90 16.41 0.13
N ARG A 62 -0.44 17.40 -0.63
CA ARG A 62 -1.00 18.76 -0.68
C ARG A 62 -1.27 19.23 -2.10
N THR A 63 -0.55 18.70 -3.08
CA THR A 63 -0.64 19.11 -4.47
C THR A 63 -1.23 18.01 -5.34
N GLU A 64 -1.84 18.41 -6.45
CA GLU A 64 -2.30 17.54 -7.54
C GLU A 64 -1.20 16.55 -8.01
N GLU A 65 0.05 17.00 -8.05
CA GLU A 65 1.18 16.15 -8.44
C GLU A 65 1.45 15.06 -7.41
N GLN A 66 1.41 15.38 -6.12
CA GLN A 66 1.57 14.39 -5.05
C GLN A 66 0.41 13.38 -5.05
N VAL A 67 -0.82 13.81 -5.37
CA VAL A 67 -1.97 12.90 -5.54
C VAL A 67 -1.70 11.93 -6.70
N ARG A 68 -1.23 12.41 -7.86
CA ARG A 68 -0.87 11.53 -9.00
C ARG A 68 0.24 10.54 -8.63
N ASN A 69 1.25 10.98 -7.88
CA ASN A 69 2.33 10.11 -7.42
C ASN A 69 1.83 9.06 -6.43
N CYS A 70 0.91 9.42 -5.52
CA CYS A 70 0.23 8.48 -4.63
C CYS A 70 -0.51 7.40 -5.43
N LYS A 71 -1.33 7.80 -6.41
CA LYS A 71 -2.05 6.86 -7.29
C LYS A 71 -1.10 5.92 -8.03
N ALA A 72 0.00 6.45 -8.57
CA ALA A 72 1.00 5.65 -9.27
C ALA A 72 1.68 4.62 -8.34
N LEU A 73 2.03 5.02 -7.12
CA LEU A 73 2.61 4.13 -6.12
C LEU A 73 1.64 2.99 -5.77
N TYR A 74 0.39 3.32 -5.45
CA TYR A 74 -0.59 2.31 -5.04
C TYR A 74 -1.10 1.44 -6.20
N ARG A 75 -1.05 1.91 -7.45
CA ARG A 75 -1.30 1.06 -8.62
C ARG A 75 -0.42 -0.18 -8.62
N ASP A 76 0.84 -0.01 -8.23
CA ASP A 76 1.84 -1.08 -8.21
C ASP A 76 1.77 -1.88 -6.90
N GLN A 77 1.51 -1.24 -5.75
CA GLN A 77 1.32 -1.96 -4.48
C GLN A 77 0.08 -2.87 -4.49
N CYS A 78 -0.99 -2.44 -5.17
CA CYS A 78 -2.21 -3.22 -5.31
C CYS A 78 -2.06 -4.47 -6.20
N LEU A 79 -0.90 -4.70 -6.83
CA LEU A 79 -0.66 -5.94 -7.59
C LEU A 79 -0.67 -7.19 -6.68
N HIS A 80 -0.52 -7.02 -5.37
CA HIS A 80 -0.66 -8.10 -4.39
C HIS A 80 -2.13 -8.37 -4.00
N GLY A 81 -3.09 -7.59 -4.50
CA GLY A 81 -4.50 -7.73 -4.17
C GLY A 81 -4.87 -7.21 -2.79
N ILE A 82 -6.06 -7.57 -2.34
CA ILE A 82 -6.55 -7.34 -0.98
C ILE A 82 -6.30 -8.62 -0.20
N GLU A 83 -5.50 -8.53 0.87
CA GLU A 83 -5.07 -9.68 1.68
C GLU A 83 -6.23 -10.54 2.19
N ASN A 84 -7.43 -9.96 2.32
CA ASN A 84 -8.64 -10.60 2.85
C ASN A 84 -9.84 -10.39 1.94
N ALA A 85 -9.65 -10.52 0.63
CA ALA A 85 -10.79 -10.53 -0.27
C ALA A 85 -11.81 -11.60 0.18
N GLY A 86 -11.32 -12.77 0.62
CA GLY A 86 -12.13 -13.83 1.19
C GLY A 86 -12.94 -13.42 2.41
N GLY A 87 -14.23 -13.77 2.38
CA GLY A 87 -15.13 -13.60 3.50
C GLY A 87 -14.64 -14.31 4.77
N SER A 88 -15.40 -14.21 5.85
CA SER A 88 -15.09 -14.86 7.13
C SER A 88 -15.02 -16.39 7.06
N ASP A 89 -15.40 -16.99 5.93
CA ASP A 89 -15.42 -18.43 5.70
C ASP A 89 -14.10 -18.87 5.07
N GLU A 90 -13.44 -19.82 5.72
CA GLU A 90 -12.02 -20.16 5.52
C GLU A 90 -11.72 -20.80 4.15
N ASP A 91 -12.75 -21.15 3.40
CA ASP A 91 -12.67 -21.92 2.16
C ASP A 91 -13.00 -21.11 0.89
N GLU A 92 -13.45 -19.84 1.00
CA GLU A 92 -13.85 -19.06 -0.18
C GLU A 92 -13.21 -17.66 -0.17
N VAL A 93 -12.18 -17.51 -1.00
CA VAL A 93 -11.55 -16.22 -1.29
C VAL A 93 -12.40 -15.47 -2.32
N ASP A 94 -13.52 -14.92 -1.88
CA ASP A 94 -14.38 -14.11 -2.74
C ASP A 94 -13.75 -12.76 -3.07
N GLU A 95 -13.89 -12.29 -4.30
CA GLU A 95 -13.55 -10.90 -4.61
C GLU A 95 -14.61 -9.98 -3.97
N PRO A 96 -14.23 -8.84 -3.33
CA PRO A 96 -15.22 -7.90 -2.87
C PRO A 96 -16.07 -7.43 -4.05
N SER A 97 -17.39 -7.63 -3.96
CA SER A 97 -18.31 -7.16 -5.00
C SER A 97 -18.15 -5.67 -5.28
N ASP A 98 -18.39 -5.24 -6.52
CA ASP A 98 -18.38 -3.82 -6.91
C ASP A 98 -19.22 -2.94 -5.98
N GLY A 99 -20.36 -3.47 -5.50
CA GLY A 99 -21.23 -2.78 -4.55
C GLY A 99 -20.59 -2.52 -3.19
N ASN A 100 -19.69 -3.40 -2.73
CA ASN A 100 -18.92 -3.19 -1.50
C ASN A 100 -17.79 -2.17 -1.73
N VAL A 101 -17.09 -2.27 -2.86
CA VAL A 101 -16.04 -1.31 -3.26
C VAL A 101 -16.61 0.11 -3.36
N ASP A 102 -17.76 0.27 -4.02
CA ASP A 102 -18.47 1.55 -4.14
C ASP A 102 -18.86 2.16 -2.80
N LYS A 103 -19.37 1.33 -1.87
CA LYS A 103 -19.73 1.79 -0.51
C LYS A 103 -18.49 2.27 0.23
N CYS A 104 -17.38 1.54 0.13
CA CYS A 104 -16.11 1.93 0.74
C CYS A 104 -15.61 3.27 0.17
N ILE A 105 -15.59 3.44 -1.15
CA ILE A 105 -15.20 4.69 -1.81
C ILE A 105 -16.10 5.85 -1.38
N LYS A 106 -17.41 5.63 -1.29
CA LYS A 106 -18.36 6.64 -0.81
C LYS A 106 -18.07 7.03 0.64
N ALA A 107 -17.76 6.07 1.51
CA ALA A 107 -17.39 6.34 2.90
C ALA A 107 -16.10 7.17 2.98
N ILE A 108 -15.04 6.83 2.23
CA ILE A 108 -13.79 7.60 2.15
C ILE A 108 -14.06 9.05 1.73
N LYS A 109 -14.84 9.25 0.66
CA LYS A 109 -15.20 10.58 0.17
C LYS A 109 -16.03 11.36 1.20
N ALA A 110 -16.95 10.69 1.89
CA ALA A 110 -17.77 11.30 2.94
C ALA A 110 -16.91 11.72 4.15
N THR A 111 -15.96 10.90 4.59
CA THR A 111 -15.01 11.24 5.66
C THR A 111 -14.17 12.46 5.29
N ALA A 112 -13.63 12.49 4.06
CA ALA A 112 -12.87 13.64 3.56
C ALA A 112 -13.73 14.92 3.47
N ASN A 113 -14.99 14.79 3.04
CA ASN A 113 -15.93 15.91 3.02
C ASN A 113 -16.25 16.41 4.43
N CYS A 114 -16.45 15.51 5.39
CA CYS A 114 -16.65 15.89 6.79
C CYS A 114 -15.46 16.71 7.30
N LYS A 115 -14.22 16.25 7.06
CA LYS A 115 -13.02 16.99 7.45
C LYS A 115 -12.90 18.36 6.78
N ARG A 116 -13.29 18.49 5.51
CA ARG A 116 -13.23 19.76 4.76
C ARG A 116 -14.25 20.81 5.22
N LYS A 117 -15.37 20.40 5.81
CA LYS A 117 -16.36 21.31 6.39
C LYS A 117 -15.84 21.89 7.71
N GLN A 118 -14.65 22.49 7.72
CA GLN A 118 -14.11 23.19 8.88
C GLN A 118 -14.11 24.71 8.63
N PRO A 119 -14.68 25.52 9.56
CA PRO A 119 -15.56 25.06 10.63
C PRO A 119 -16.86 24.44 10.07
N ASP A 120 -17.52 23.59 10.87
CA ASP A 120 -18.75 22.88 10.47
C ASP A 120 -19.91 23.87 10.30
N VAL A 121 -21.10 23.35 9.98
CA VAL A 121 -22.30 24.21 9.80
C VAL A 121 -22.69 25.00 11.06
N ASN A 122 -22.14 24.66 12.22
CA ASN A 122 -22.35 25.30 13.51
C ASN A 122 -21.17 26.19 13.94
N GLY A 123 -20.05 26.19 13.21
CA GLY A 123 -18.85 26.94 13.59
C GLY A 123 -17.80 26.11 14.35
N ASP A 124 -18.06 24.82 14.58
CA ASP A 124 -17.21 23.92 15.35
C ASP A 124 -16.16 23.23 14.48
N THR A 125 -14.99 22.94 15.08
CA THR A 125 -13.97 22.12 14.42
C THR A 125 -14.34 20.65 14.51
N VAL A 126 -14.40 19.95 13.37
CA VAL A 126 -14.51 18.49 13.32
C VAL A 126 -13.26 17.87 13.96
N THR A 127 -13.40 17.31 15.16
CA THR A 127 -12.28 16.72 15.92
C THR A 127 -12.27 15.21 15.84
N THR A 128 -13.45 14.59 15.74
CA THR A 128 -13.61 13.13 15.79
C THR A 128 -14.58 12.63 14.73
N MET A 129 -14.63 11.32 14.52
CA MET A 129 -15.61 10.68 13.63
C MET A 129 -17.04 10.76 14.18
N ALA A 130 -17.24 11.01 15.48
CA ALA A 130 -18.55 11.30 16.04
C ALA A 130 -19.19 12.58 15.47
N ASP A 131 -18.36 13.52 14.99
CA ASP A 131 -18.79 14.76 14.32
C ASP A 131 -19.19 14.51 12.85
N CYS A 132 -19.03 13.27 12.35
CA CYS A 132 -19.31 12.85 10.98
C CYS A 132 -20.44 11.80 10.91
N PRO A 133 -21.69 12.14 11.25
CA PRO A 133 -22.78 11.17 11.44
C PRO A 133 -23.15 10.38 10.18
N ASP A 134 -22.84 10.92 9.00
CA ASP A 134 -23.08 10.25 7.71
C ASP A 134 -22.06 9.13 7.41
N VAL A 135 -21.05 8.95 8.26
CA VAL A 135 -19.99 7.95 8.09
C VAL A 135 -19.99 6.96 9.25
N ALA A 136 -20.38 5.72 8.95
CA ALA A 136 -20.26 4.63 9.90
C ALA A 136 -18.80 4.15 10.03
N VAL A 137 -18.31 4.07 11.27
CA VAL A 137 -17.02 3.47 11.63
C VAL A 137 -17.24 2.21 12.44
N VAL A 138 -16.24 1.33 12.46
CA VAL A 138 -16.24 0.15 13.33
C VAL A 138 -16.31 0.56 14.81
N SER A 139 -16.81 -0.33 15.67
CA SER A 139 -16.92 -0.07 17.10
C SER A 139 -15.57 0.34 17.70
N GLY A 140 -15.56 1.40 18.53
CA GLY A 140 -14.35 1.91 19.19
C GLY A 140 -13.48 2.83 18.32
N TRP A 141 -13.99 3.31 17.17
CA TRP A 141 -13.29 4.28 16.31
C TRP A 141 -13.96 5.66 16.22
N SER A 142 -15.05 5.89 16.95
CA SER A 142 -15.79 7.15 16.90
C SER A 142 -15.02 8.34 17.49
N ASP A 143 -14.07 8.09 18.40
CA ASP A 143 -13.20 9.07 19.04
C ASP A 143 -11.97 9.44 18.21
N LYS A 144 -11.72 8.73 17.10
CA LYS A 144 -10.60 9.00 16.18
C LYS A 144 -10.90 10.16 15.26
N THR A 145 -9.85 10.83 14.79
CA THR A 145 -10.02 11.94 13.85
C THR A 145 -10.41 11.40 12.46
N PRO A 146 -11.04 12.23 11.61
CA PRO A 146 -11.26 11.85 10.21
C PRO A 146 -9.98 11.50 9.45
N CYS A 147 -8.86 12.13 9.79
CA CYS A 147 -7.58 11.90 9.13
C CYS A 147 -6.91 10.61 9.57
N GLU A 148 -6.98 10.29 10.87
CA GLU A 148 -6.56 8.98 11.39
C GLU A 148 -7.39 7.85 10.76
N THR A 149 -8.69 8.08 10.58
CA THR A 149 -9.61 7.12 9.94
C THR A 149 -9.34 6.97 8.44
N LEU A 150 -9.02 8.04 7.71
CA LEU A 150 -8.61 7.95 6.29
C LEU A 150 -7.26 7.24 6.10
N ASN A 151 -6.40 7.28 7.12
CA ASN A 151 -5.16 6.50 7.13
C ASN A 151 -5.41 5.00 7.41
N SER A 152 -6.55 4.66 8.03
CA SER A 152 -6.93 3.29 8.42
C SER A 152 -8.32 2.97 7.86
N VAL A 153 -8.45 2.90 6.53
CA VAL A 153 -9.77 2.82 5.87
C VAL A 153 -10.56 1.59 6.27
N GLU A 154 -9.91 0.51 6.67
CA GLU A 154 -10.54 -0.70 7.17
C GLU A 154 -11.36 -0.49 8.45
N LYS A 155 -11.24 0.70 9.07
CA LYS A 155 -12.01 1.13 10.24
C LYS A 155 -13.30 1.87 9.86
N LEU A 156 -13.51 2.17 8.58
CA LEU A 156 -14.82 2.51 8.04
C LEU A 156 -15.63 1.21 7.91
N ASP A 157 -16.86 1.16 8.42
CA ASP A 157 -17.65 -0.08 8.39
C ASP A 157 -17.85 -0.60 6.96
N ALA A 158 -18.01 0.32 6.00
CA ALA A 158 -18.13 0.01 4.57
C ALA A 158 -16.86 -0.58 3.93
N CYS A 159 -15.69 -0.46 4.58
CA CYS A 159 -14.39 -0.88 4.07
C CYS A 159 -13.77 -2.02 4.89
N LYS A 160 -14.50 -2.60 5.86
CA LYS A 160 -13.95 -3.60 6.79
C LYS A 160 -13.35 -4.84 6.12
N PHE A 161 -13.75 -5.15 4.88
CA PHE A 161 -13.18 -6.23 4.08
C PHE A 161 -11.71 -5.99 3.68
N VAL A 162 -11.20 -4.77 3.83
CA VAL A 162 -9.79 -4.44 3.60
C VAL A 162 -8.92 -4.82 4.81
N ALA A 163 -9.52 -5.01 6.00
CA ALA A 163 -8.77 -5.29 7.22
C ALA A 163 -7.95 -6.57 7.09
N LYS A 164 -6.68 -6.55 7.55
CA LYS A 164 -5.85 -7.76 7.69
C LYS A 164 -6.61 -8.81 8.52
N LYS A 165 -6.63 -10.09 8.12
CA LYS A 165 -7.08 -11.18 9.00
C LYS A 165 -6.28 -11.05 10.29
N ALA A 166 -6.95 -11.15 11.42
CA ALA A 166 -6.21 -11.36 12.66
C ALA A 166 -5.40 -12.63 12.42
N ASP A 167 -4.08 -12.51 12.49
CA ASP A 167 -3.23 -13.69 12.59
C ASP A 167 -3.75 -14.38 13.85
N ASN A 168 -4.56 -15.43 13.67
CA ASN A 168 -4.83 -16.35 14.77
C ASN A 168 -3.47 -17.01 14.97
N ASP A 169 -2.65 -16.39 15.82
CA ASP A 169 -1.43 -16.94 16.36
C ASP A 169 -1.81 -18.17 17.22
N ASP A 170 -2.35 -19.20 16.55
CA ASP A 170 -2.25 -20.57 17.00
C ASP A 170 -0.79 -20.92 16.70
N ASP A 171 0.09 -20.48 17.61
CA ASP A 171 1.47 -20.93 17.78
C ASP A 171 1.45 -22.44 18.08
N GLY A 172 1.01 -23.23 17.11
CA GLY A 172 1.31 -24.64 17.00
C GLY A 172 2.77 -24.74 16.61
N ASP A 173 3.64 -24.56 17.61
CA ASP A 173 5.07 -24.90 17.59
C ASP A 173 5.27 -26.26 16.93
N THR A 174 5.47 -26.23 15.62
CA THR A 174 6.00 -27.36 14.86
C THR A 174 7.40 -26.93 14.51
N THR A 175 8.30 -27.15 15.46
CA THR A 175 9.75 -27.03 15.32
C THR A 175 10.22 -27.69 14.03
N ALA A 176 10.30 -26.92 12.94
CA ALA A 176 10.95 -27.31 11.71
C ALA A 176 12.37 -26.78 11.75
N THR A 177 13.29 -27.64 12.19
CA THR A 177 14.74 -27.43 12.10
C THR A 177 15.14 -27.19 10.64
N ALA A 178 15.22 -25.94 10.21
CA ALA A 178 15.79 -25.57 8.92
C ALA A 178 17.27 -25.22 9.09
N THR A 179 18.13 -26.08 8.54
CA THR A 179 19.57 -25.89 8.42
C THR A 179 19.90 -24.60 7.67
N ALA A 180 20.51 -23.64 8.36
CA ALA A 180 21.00 -22.40 7.78
C ALA A 180 22.12 -22.69 6.74
N THR A 181 21.82 -22.46 5.46
CA THR A 181 22.86 -22.30 4.43
C THR A 181 23.13 -20.82 4.23
N THR A 182 24.20 -20.34 4.86
CA THR A 182 24.70 -18.98 4.77
C THR A 182 25.18 -18.69 3.34
N THR A 183 24.41 -17.91 2.57
CA THR A 183 24.87 -17.41 1.28
C THR A 183 25.27 -15.94 1.42
N THR A 184 26.58 -15.72 1.62
CA THR A 184 27.20 -14.39 1.67
C THR A 184 27.19 -13.76 0.28
N GLY A 185 26.28 -12.82 0.04
CA GLY A 185 26.22 -12.02 -1.19
C GLY A 185 26.98 -10.71 -1.06
N SER A 186 28.13 -10.60 -1.73
CA SER A 186 28.93 -9.38 -1.83
C SER A 186 28.25 -8.34 -2.74
N GLY A 187 28.07 -7.12 -2.22
CA GLY A 187 27.44 -6.00 -2.92
C GLY A 187 28.23 -5.49 -4.14
N GLY A 188 27.50 -5.16 -5.20
CA GLY A 188 27.99 -4.45 -6.38
C GLY A 188 27.58 -2.97 -6.34
N ALA A 189 28.56 -2.08 -6.53
CA ALA A 189 28.39 -0.64 -6.61
C ALA A 189 27.85 -0.19 -7.98
N GLY A 190 26.83 0.67 -7.98
CA GLY A 190 26.24 1.26 -9.18
C GLY A 190 27.11 2.37 -9.80
N GLY A 191 27.23 2.34 -11.13
CA GLY A 191 27.85 3.37 -11.96
C GLY A 191 26.88 4.49 -12.33
N SER A 192 27.43 5.70 -12.48
CA SER A 192 26.76 6.90 -13.00
C SER A 192 26.98 7.06 -14.52
N GLY A 193 25.92 7.37 -15.26
CA GLY A 193 25.94 8.10 -16.55
C GLY A 193 25.05 9.35 -16.39
N GLY A 194 25.38 10.56 -16.83
CA GLY A 194 25.86 10.99 -18.15
C GLY A 194 24.65 11.03 -19.10
N GLY A 195 24.13 12.13 -19.65
CA GLY A 195 24.69 13.44 -19.99
C GLY A 195 24.52 13.65 -21.51
N GLY A 196 23.61 14.53 -21.94
CA GLY A 196 23.43 14.95 -23.35
C GLY A 196 22.06 15.65 -23.55
N GLY A 197 21.95 16.83 -24.16
CA GLY A 197 22.89 17.68 -24.88
C GLY A 197 22.39 19.13 -24.94
#